data_AF-A0A1G7PYR3-F1
#
_entry.id   AF-A0A1G7PYR3-F1
#
_cell.length_a   1.000
_cell.length_b   1.000
_cell.length_c   1.000
_cell.angle_alpha   90.00
_cell.angle_beta   90.00
_cell.angle_gamma   90.00
#
_symmetry.space_group_name_H-M   'P 1'
#
loop_
_entity.id
_entity.type
_entity.pdbx_description
1 polymer ?
#
loop_
_entity_poly.entity_id
_entity_poly.type
_entity_poly.pdbx_seq_one_letter_code
_entity_poly.pdbx_strand_id
1 'polypeptide(L)'
;MATDTAERRAAHIRGLKVTTLASIAGIGAAVASAAVTAGMDPTVAATNDTALLVVLGAVLVQFPILKLLGIDVNDFGAKDYLYVGFMTFALWFVSWAVLLTANTSLPF
;
A
#
# COMPACT_ATOMS: atom_id res chain seq x y z
N MET A 1 27.18 2.16 -25.13
CA MET A 1 26.11 3.14 -25.38
C MET A 1 24.71 2.50 -25.44
N ALA A 2 24.50 1.32 -26.05
CA ALA A 2 23.18 0.65 -26.02
C ALA A 2 22.82 -0.06 -24.70
N THR A 3 23.81 -0.47 -23.90
CA THR A 3 23.60 -1.17 -22.62
C THR A 3 23.18 -0.23 -21.48
N ASP A 4 23.71 1.00 -21.48
CA ASP A 4 23.42 2.05 -20.48
C ASP A 4 21.93 2.46 -20.50
N THR A 5 21.37 2.64 -21.71
CA THR A 5 19.95 2.92 -21.90
C THR A 5 19.05 1.75 -21.48
N ALA A 6 19.50 0.50 -21.67
CA ALA A 6 18.75 -0.68 -21.23
C ALA A 6 18.70 -0.80 -19.70
N GLU A 7 19.83 -0.61 -19.01
CA GLU A 7 19.90 -0.62 -17.53
C GLU A 7 19.07 0.50 -16.92
N ARG A 8 19.18 1.73 -17.44
CA ARG A 8 18.40 2.87 -16.96
C ARG A 8 16.89 2.65 -17.12
N ARG A 9 16.46 2.01 -18.21
CA ARG A 9 15.05 1.63 -18.43
C ARG A 9 14.60 0.56 -17.44
N ALA A 10 15.42 -0.45 -17.15
CA ALA A 10 15.11 -1.49 -16.18
C ALA A 10 14.95 -0.91 -14.76
N ALA A 11 15.84 -0.01 -14.35
CA ALA A 11 15.76 0.69 -13.06
C ALA A 11 14.47 1.54 -12.95
N HIS A 12 14.12 2.26 -14.01
CA HIS A 12 12.89 3.04 -14.05
C HIS A 12 11.63 2.18 -13.94
N ILE A 13 11.57 1.06 -14.68
CA ILE A 13 10.44 0.11 -14.59
C ILE A 13 10.34 -0.52 -13.21
N ARG A 14 11.47 -0.87 -12.57
CA ARG A 14 11.48 -1.37 -11.18
C ARG A 14 10.85 -0.35 -10.24
N GLY A 15 11.28 0.90 -10.30
CA GLY A 15 10.71 1.99 -9.49
C GLY A 15 9.20 2.14 -9.71
N LEU A 16 8.75 2.14 -10.97
CA LEU A 16 7.34 2.24 -11.31
C LEU A 16 6.52 1.08 -10.74
N LYS A 17 7.00 -0.16 -10.86
CA LYS A 17 6.33 -1.35 -10.29
C LYS A 17 6.17 -1.24 -8.78
N VAL A 18 7.20 -0.78 -8.08
CA VAL A 18 7.17 -0.62 -6.62
C VAL A 18 6.16 0.45 -6.21
N THR A 19 6.22 1.65 -6.82
CA THR A 19 5.30 2.74 -6.47
C THR A 19 3.85 2.40 -6.81
N THR A 20 3.58 1.83 -7.99
CA THR A 20 2.22 1.47 -8.39
C THR A 20 1.64 0.38 -7.48
N LEU A 21 2.42 -0.65 -7.14
CA LEU A 21 1.97 -1.69 -6.21
C LEU A 21 1.76 -1.14 -4.79
N ALA A 22 2.64 -0.23 -4.34
CA ALA A 22 2.50 0.48 -3.07
C ALA A 22 1.16 1.21 -2.98
N SER A 23 0.85 2.00 -4.00
CA SER A 23 -0.37 2.80 -4.06
C SER A 23 -1.63 1.95 -4.16
N ILE A 24 -1.64 0.91 -5.00
CA ILE A 24 -2.82 0.03 -5.17
C ILE A 24 -3.10 -0.73 -3.86
N ALA A 25 -2.07 -1.25 -3.19
CA ALA A 25 -2.26 -1.94 -1.92
C ALA A 25 -2.74 -1.00 -0.82
N GLY A 26 -2.27 0.25 -0.77
CA GLY A 26 -2.75 1.25 0.19
C GLY A 26 -4.25 1.51 0.03
N ILE A 27 -4.71 1.70 -1.21
CA ILE A 27 -6.14 1.86 -1.52
C ILE A 27 -6.93 0.59 -1.16
N GLY A 28 -6.42 -0.59 -1.51
CA GLY A 28 -7.03 -1.88 -1.16
C GLY A 28 -7.16 -2.08 0.35
N ALA A 29 -6.12 -1.70 1.11
CA ALA A 29 -6.13 -1.74 2.56
C ALA A 29 -7.16 -0.77 3.16
N ALA A 30 -7.39 0.40 2.54
CA ALA A 30 -8.37 1.37 3.01
C ALA A 30 -9.79 0.82 2.85
N VAL A 31 -10.08 0.18 1.71
CA VAL A 31 -11.36 -0.49 1.46
C VAL A 31 -11.55 -1.66 2.43
N ALA A 32 -10.50 -2.47 2.65
CA ALA A 32 -10.55 -3.56 3.63
C ALA A 32 -10.77 -3.04 5.06
N SER A 33 -10.14 -1.93 5.43
CA SER A 33 -10.35 -1.29 6.73
C SER A 33 -11.79 -0.81 6.88
N ALA A 34 -12.35 -0.16 5.85
CA ALA A 34 -13.75 0.26 5.82
C ALA A 34 -14.73 -0.93 5.91
N ALA A 35 -14.41 -2.07 5.28
CA ALA A 35 -15.20 -3.29 5.39
C ALA A 35 -15.15 -3.91 6.80
N VAL A 36 -13.97 -3.97 7.42
CA VAL A 36 -13.81 -4.50 8.78
C VAL A 36 -14.44 -3.59 9.83
N THR A 37 -14.48 -2.28 9.57
CA THR A 37 -15.14 -1.31 10.45
C THR A 37 -16.58 -0.99 10.06
N ALA A 38 -17.18 -1.77 9.16
CA ALA A 38 -18.53 -1.50 8.67
C ALA A 38 -19.54 -1.50 9.84
N GLY A 39 -20.44 -0.51 9.85
CA GLY A 39 -21.47 -0.35 10.87
C GLY A 39 -21.02 0.29 12.19
N MET A 40 -19.72 0.58 12.38
CA MET A 40 -19.28 1.43 13.47
C MET A 40 -19.48 2.92 13.15
N ASP A 41 -19.68 3.72 14.19
CA ASP A 41 -19.64 5.18 14.04
C ASP A 41 -18.26 5.60 13.51
N PRO A 42 -18.17 6.56 12.56
CA PRO A 42 -16.90 6.99 11.98
C PRO A 42 -15.84 7.41 13.00
N THR A 43 -16.25 7.98 14.14
CA THR A 43 -15.32 8.42 15.20
C THR A 43 -14.69 7.24 15.94
N VAL A 44 -15.46 6.15 16.11
CA VAL A 44 -15.00 4.90 16.72
C VAL A 44 -14.17 4.11 15.73
N ALA A 45 -14.59 4.06 14.46
CA ALA A 45 -13.85 3.40 13.39
C ALA A 45 -12.45 4.02 13.21
N ALA A 46 -12.34 5.36 13.25
CA ALA A 46 -11.07 6.08 13.07
C ALA A 46 -10.01 5.76 14.14
N THR A 47 -10.42 5.36 15.34
CA THR A 47 -9.52 5.04 16.47
C THR A 47 -9.33 3.54 16.68
N ASN A 48 -9.83 2.71 15.78
CA ASN A 48 -9.77 1.26 15.91
C ASN A 48 -8.41 0.70 15.43
N ASP A 49 -7.69 0.04 16.33
CA ASP A 49 -6.39 -0.61 16.06
C ASP A 49 -6.48 -1.70 14.97
N THR A 50 -7.66 -2.25 14.71
CA THR A 50 -7.86 -3.25 13.66
C THR A 50 -7.51 -2.70 12.28
N ALA A 51 -7.80 -1.42 12.01
CA ALA A 51 -7.45 -0.78 10.75
C ALA A 51 -5.92 -0.64 10.57
N LEU A 52 -5.19 -0.45 11.68
CA LEU A 52 -3.72 -0.45 11.69
C LEU A 52 -3.15 -1.85 11.38
N LEU A 53 -3.79 -2.91 11.90
CA LEU A 53 -3.39 -4.29 11.58
C LEU A 53 -3.63 -4.62 10.11
N VAL A 54 -4.69 -4.09 9.50
CA VAL A 54 -4.98 -4.28 8.06
C VAL A 54 -3.87 -3.66 7.19
N VAL A 55 -3.47 -2.41 7.45
CA VAL A 55 -2.40 -1.77 6.67
C VAL A 55 -1.05 -2.44 6.92
N LEU A 56 -0.76 -2.86 8.16
CA LEU A 56 0.46 -3.61 8.47
C LEU A 56 0.50 -4.94 7.70
N GLY A 57 -0.61 -5.67 7.67
CA GLY A 57 -0.75 -6.89 6.87
C GLY A 57 -0.56 -6.62 5.37
N ALA A 58 -1.13 -5.53 4.84
CA ALA A 58 -0.97 -5.15 3.44
C ALA A 58 0.51 -4.86 3.09
N VAL A 59 1.24 -4.16 3.96
CA VAL A 59 2.68 -3.90 3.80
C VAL A 59 3.48 -5.22 3.80
N LEU A 60 3.17 -6.15 4.72
CA LEU A 60 3.87 -7.43 4.79
C LEU A 60 3.61 -8.31 3.55
N VAL A 61 2.39 -8.30 3.01
CA VAL A 61 2.00 -9.06 1.80
C VAL A 61 2.59 -8.47 0.52
N GLN A 62 2.96 -7.19 0.48
CA GLN A 62 3.61 -6.61 -0.69
C GLN A 62 4.98 -7.23 -0.99
N PHE A 63 5.78 -7.53 0.03
CA PHE A 63 7.12 -8.09 -0.18
C PHE A 63 7.14 -9.44 -0.91
N PRO A 64 6.30 -10.45 -0.56
CA PRO A 64 6.22 -11.68 -1.35
C PRO A 64 5.66 -11.43 -2.75
N ILE A 65 4.72 -10.49 -2.95
CA ILE A 65 4.22 -10.13 -4.29
C ILE A 65 5.35 -9.53 -5.15
N LEU A 66 6.15 -8.61 -4.60
CA LEU A 66 7.30 -8.02 -5.30
C LEU A 66 8.31 -9.09 -5.70
N LYS A 67 8.56 -10.06 -4.81
CA LYS A 67 9.44 -11.20 -5.09
C LYS A 67 8.91 -12.08 -6.23
N LEU A 68 7.61 -12.37 -6.25
CA LEU A 68 6.95 -13.11 -7.33
C LEU A 68 7.01 -12.36 -8.68
N LEU A 69 6.99 -11.02 -8.65
CA LEU A 69 7.11 -10.18 -9.83
C LEU A 69 8.56 -10.02 -10.34
N GLY A 70 9.51 -10.80 -9.80
CA GLY A 70 10.92 -10.81 -10.19
C GLY A 70 11.72 -9.61 -9.67
N ILE A 71 11.20 -8.89 -8.68
CA ILE A 71 11.95 -7.81 -8.02
C ILE A 71 12.73 -8.45 -6.87
N ASP A 72 14.06 -8.34 -6.93
CA ASP A 72 14.91 -8.82 -5.85
C ASP A 72 14.80 -7.87 -4.66
N VAL A 73 13.91 -8.23 -3.75
CA VAL A 73 13.72 -7.57 -2.46
C VAL A 73 14.89 -7.81 -1.49
N ASN A 74 15.79 -8.77 -1.74
CA ASN A 74 16.98 -8.93 -0.88
C ASN A 74 18.02 -7.84 -1.11
N ASP A 75 17.97 -7.18 -2.27
CA ASP A 75 18.84 -6.06 -2.63
C ASP A 75 18.26 -4.71 -2.15
N PHE A 76 17.11 -4.73 -1.47
CA PHE A 76 16.49 -3.50 -0.94
C PHE A 76 17.27 -2.99 0.26
N GLY A 77 17.63 -1.71 0.22
CA GLY A 77 18.16 -1.02 1.38
C GLY A 77 17.04 -0.66 2.37
N ALA A 78 17.43 -0.22 3.57
CA ALA A 78 16.47 0.25 4.58
C ALA A 78 15.55 1.38 4.05
N LYS A 79 16.06 2.23 3.16
CA LYS A 79 15.28 3.31 2.52
C LYS A 79 14.15 2.77 1.63
N ASP A 80 14.37 1.66 0.93
CA ASP A 80 13.37 1.11 0.01
C ASP A 80 12.21 0.48 0.78
N TYR A 81 12.52 -0.23 1.87
CA TYR A 81 11.51 -0.73 2.80
C TYR A 81 10.70 0.41 3.44
N LEU A 82 11.37 1.47 3.89
CA LEU A 82 10.71 2.65 4.43
C LEU A 82 9.80 3.31 3.39
N TYR A 83 10.25 3.41 2.13
CA TYR A 83 9.47 3.97 1.04
C TYR A 83 8.19 3.15 0.80
N VAL A 84 8.28 1.83 0.70
CA VAL A 84 7.11 0.97 0.47
C VAL A 84 6.12 1.07 1.63
N GLY A 85 6.61 0.97 2.87
CA GLY A 85 5.77 1.10 4.05
C GLY A 85 5.08 2.47 4.13
N PHE A 86 5.86 3.55 3.96
CA PHE A 86 5.34 4.92 4.01
C PHE A 86 4.33 5.19 2.91
N MET A 87 4.60 4.82 1.67
CA MET A 87 3.68 5.07 0.54
C MET A 87 2.37 4.31 0.71
N THR A 88 2.44 3.05 1.13
CA THR A 88 1.26 2.22 1.38
C THR A 88 0.43 2.80 2.53
N PHE A 89 1.08 3.20 3.62
CA PHE A 89 0.43 3.87 4.74
C PHE A 89 -0.20 5.20 4.35
N ALA A 90 0.49 6.04 3.59
CA ALA A 90 0.00 7.36 3.19
C ALA A 90 -1.27 7.23 2.31
N LEU A 91 -1.25 6.35 1.30
CA LEU A 91 -2.45 6.13 0.49
C LEU A 91 -3.58 5.48 1.28
N TRP A 92 -3.28 4.51 2.14
CA TRP A 92 -4.27 3.93 3.05
C TRP A 92 -4.94 5.00 3.92
N PHE A 93 -4.14 5.83 4.59
CA PHE A 93 -4.62 6.86 5.51
C PHE A 93 -5.51 7.89 4.80
N VAL A 94 -5.06 8.41 3.65
CA VAL A 94 -5.83 9.39 2.88
C VAL A 94 -7.13 8.78 2.34
N SER A 95 -7.06 7.60 1.72
CA SER A 95 -8.26 6.94 1.18
C SER A 95 -9.25 6.57 2.27
N TRP A 96 -8.78 6.08 3.42
CA TRP A 96 -9.64 5.70 4.53
C TRP A 96 -10.27 6.93 5.21
N ALA A 97 -9.51 8.01 5.40
CA ALA A 97 -10.06 9.29 5.89
C ALA A 97 -11.17 9.83 4.98
N VAL A 98 -11.00 9.72 3.66
CA VAL A 98 -12.03 10.10 2.68
C VAL A 98 -13.29 9.23 2.83
N LEU A 99 -13.14 7.91 2.95
CA LEU A 99 -14.28 6.99 3.12
C LEU A 99 -15.06 7.26 4.42
N LEU A 100 -14.35 7.52 5.53
CA LEU A 100 -14.96 7.86 6.81
C LEU A 100 -15.70 9.20 6.76
N THR A 101 -15.09 10.21 6.12
CA THR A 101 -15.68 11.55 5.99
C THR A 101 -16.87 11.58 5.04
N ALA A 102 -16.83 10.78 3.97
CA ALA A 102 -17.93 10.65 3.02
C ALA A 102 -19.11 9.84 3.59
N ASN A 103 -18.95 9.23 4.78
CA ASN A 103 -19.91 8.31 5.40
C ASN A 103 -20.39 7.21 4.43
N THR A 104 -19.50 6.75 3.56
CA THR A 104 -19.82 5.73 2.57
C THR A 104 -19.81 4.37 3.24
N SER A 105 -20.98 3.76 3.34
CA SER A 105 -21.12 2.34 3.65
C SER A 105 -20.90 1.53 2.37
N LEU A 106 -20.10 0.47 2.47
CA LEU A 106 -20.00 -0.51 1.40
C LEU A 106 -21.31 -1.32 1.37
N PRO A 107 -21.89 -1.60 0.19
CA PRO A 107 -23.26 -2.13 0.06
C PRO A 107 -23.40 -3.63 0.39
N PHE A 108 -22.50 -4.20 1.19
CA PHE A 108 -22.47 -5.63 1.51
C PHE A 108 -22.51 -5.88 3.01
#